data_AF-A0A950EG00-F1
#
_entry.id   AF-A0A950EG00-F1
#
_cell.length_a   1.000
_cell.length_b   1.000
_cell.length_c   1.000
_cell.angle_alpha   90.00
_cell.angle_beta   90.00
_cell.angle_gamma   90.00
#
_symmetry.space_group_name_H-M   'P 1'
#
loop_
_entity.id
_entity.type
_entity.pdbx_description
1 polymer ?
#
loop_
_entity_poly.entity_id
_entity_poly.type
_entity_poly.pdbx_seq_one_letter_code
_entity_poly.pdbx_strand_id
1 'polypeptide(L)'
;MRSRAQRAPRRFRPAADALDPRQLLASTVPLGININVPEFVDAIKDTNGWGGAPVDDRGWPTTDASIVVFDDRVNMPWNGPDPNAAIPQVSGDYHLSFTGQAKVGAYGADVQNQAYDPTTNTTTADVVVPSGGLFLQLFFSSTQRTPSDPVGSGVSDVHLIRPGYDPDTTQLFTNQYLAALEPFAALRTMDATDTNDYGPEWVGQPLNWSQRHLPTDSGVGPGGDGRVAGASWEDLIQLANQTHTDLWI
;
A
#
# COMPACT_ATOMS: atom_id res chain seq x y z
N MET A 1 -50.03 12.36 -63.42
CA MET A 1 -50.49 12.21 -62.02
C MET A 1 -49.85 10.97 -61.42
N ARG A 2 -48.88 11.12 -60.49
CA ARG A 2 -48.25 9.99 -59.77
C ARG A 2 -48.48 10.21 -58.27
N SER A 3 -49.12 9.27 -57.61
CA SER A 3 -49.34 9.31 -56.15
C SER A 3 -48.07 8.90 -55.42
N ARG A 4 -47.69 9.68 -54.39
CA ARG A 4 -46.64 9.31 -53.44
C ARG A 4 -47.27 8.42 -52.37
N ALA A 5 -46.79 7.17 -52.27
CA ALA A 5 -47.12 6.29 -51.15
C ALA A 5 -46.50 6.84 -49.85
N GLN A 6 -47.34 7.14 -48.86
CA GLN A 6 -46.91 7.46 -47.50
C GLN A 6 -46.28 6.22 -46.85
N ARG A 7 -45.01 6.32 -46.47
CA ARG A 7 -44.36 5.32 -45.61
C ARG A 7 -44.98 5.41 -44.21
N ALA A 8 -45.43 4.27 -43.69
CA ALA A 8 -45.89 4.15 -42.32
C ALA A 8 -44.74 4.49 -41.33
N PRO A 9 -45.04 5.17 -40.21
CA PRO A 9 -44.02 5.51 -39.23
C PRO A 9 -43.46 4.23 -38.58
N ARG A 10 -42.13 4.09 -38.57
CA ARG A 10 -41.48 3.06 -37.77
C ARG A 10 -41.79 3.34 -36.30
N ARG A 11 -42.46 2.40 -35.62
CA ARG A 11 -42.58 2.41 -34.17
C ARG A 11 -41.17 2.41 -33.58
N PHE A 12 -40.85 3.45 -32.82
CA PHE A 12 -39.70 3.46 -31.93
C PHE A 12 -39.89 2.27 -30.97
N ARG A 13 -39.01 1.28 -31.04
CA ARG A 13 -38.88 0.27 -29.99
C ARG A 13 -37.79 0.79 -29.07
N PRO A 14 -38.11 1.30 -27.87
CA PRO A 14 -37.09 1.40 -26.84
C PRO A 14 -36.58 -0.04 -26.62
N ALA A 15 -35.28 -0.25 -26.75
CA ALA A 15 -34.67 -1.47 -26.22
C ALA A 15 -34.70 -1.36 -24.69
N ALA A 16 -35.86 -1.60 -24.10
CA ALA A 16 -36.11 -1.62 -22.67
C ALA A 16 -36.90 -2.86 -22.24
N ASP A 17 -36.89 -3.91 -23.07
CA ASP A 17 -37.44 -5.23 -22.72
C ASP A 17 -36.32 -6.12 -22.19
N ALA A 18 -35.88 -5.80 -20.98
CA ALA A 18 -35.40 -6.75 -19.96
C ALA A 18 -35.39 -6.06 -18.59
N LEU A 19 -36.43 -5.29 -18.27
CA LEU A 19 -36.71 -4.90 -16.89
C LEU A 19 -37.68 -5.94 -16.33
N ASP A 20 -37.10 -6.99 -15.76
CA ASP A 20 -37.77 -7.95 -14.89
C ASP A 20 -38.60 -7.19 -13.83
N PRO A 21 -39.83 -7.62 -13.46
CA PRO A 21 -40.65 -6.91 -12.51
C PRO A 21 -39.94 -6.94 -11.16
N ARG A 22 -39.41 -5.77 -10.76
CA ARG A 22 -38.74 -5.55 -9.48
C ARG A 22 -39.72 -5.80 -8.33
N GLN A 23 -39.84 -7.06 -7.93
CA GLN A 23 -40.02 -7.38 -6.52
C GLN A 23 -38.87 -6.69 -5.77
N LEU A 24 -39.21 -6.02 -4.67
CA LEU A 24 -38.27 -5.46 -3.71
C LEU A 24 -37.35 -6.58 -3.18
N LEU A 25 -36.25 -6.83 -3.88
CA LEU A 25 -35.13 -7.64 -3.40
C LEU A 25 -34.21 -6.71 -2.61
N ALA A 26 -33.82 -7.14 -1.41
CA ALA A 26 -32.64 -6.63 -0.74
C ALA A 26 -31.52 -6.46 -1.78
N SER A 27 -30.91 -5.26 -1.86
CA SER A 27 -30.15 -4.80 -3.03
C SER A 27 -29.19 -5.86 -3.59
N THR A 28 -29.52 -6.42 -4.76
CA THR A 28 -28.73 -7.42 -5.51
C THR A 28 -27.73 -6.78 -6.50
N VAL A 29 -27.46 -5.47 -6.39
CA VAL A 29 -26.36 -4.85 -7.13
C VAL A 29 -25.10 -4.96 -6.27
N PRO A 30 -24.02 -5.61 -6.74
CA PRO A 30 -22.77 -5.64 -6.01
C PRO A 30 -22.29 -4.19 -5.76
N LEU A 31 -22.22 -3.79 -4.50
CA LEU A 31 -21.70 -2.47 -4.13
C LEU A 31 -20.20 -2.47 -4.41
N GLY A 32 -19.75 -1.51 -5.21
CA GLY A 32 -18.34 -1.25 -5.43
C GLY A 32 -17.81 -0.21 -4.45
N ILE A 33 -16.56 -0.34 -4.06
CA ILE A 33 -15.83 0.69 -3.30
C ILE A 33 -14.58 1.11 -4.07
N ASN A 34 -14.24 2.39 -3.95
CA ASN A 34 -12.95 2.89 -4.40
C ASN A 34 -11.94 2.75 -3.26
N ILE A 35 -10.83 2.06 -3.51
CA ILE A 35 -9.80 1.80 -2.52
C ILE A 35 -8.56 2.64 -2.79
N ASN A 36 -7.91 3.07 -1.71
CA ASN A 36 -6.55 3.58 -1.74
C ASN A 36 -5.55 2.40 -1.69
N VAL A 37 -4.26 2.68 -1.53
CA VAL A 37 -3.23 1.68 -1.26
C VAL A 37 -3.71 0.70 -0.17
N PRO A 38 -3.65 -0.63 -0.42
CA PRO A 38 -4.06 -1.63 0.56
C PRO A 38 -3.26 -1.51 1.86
N GLU A 39 -3.87 -1.84 3.00
CA GLU A 39 -3.13 -1.90 4.26
C GLU A 39 -2.35 -3.22 4.36
N PHE A 40 -1.02 -3.15 4.24
CA PHE A 40 -0.16 -4.32 4.32
C PHE A 40 0.14 -4.72 5.78
N VAL A 41 0.32 -6.02 6.02
CA VAL A 41 0.82 -6.55 7.31
C VAL A 41 2.26 -6.10 7.56
N ASP A 42 3.07 -6.07 6.51
CA ASP A 42 4.39 -5.45 6.53
C ASP A 42 4.25 -3.94 6.29
N ALA A 43 4.42 -3.17 7.36
CA ALA A 43 4.26 -1.72 7.32
C ALA A 43 5.33 -1.00 6.47
N ILE A 44 6.44 -1.66 6.12
CA ILE A 44 7.43 -1.07 5.21
C ILE A 44 6.86 -0.92 3.79
N LYS A 45 5.96 -1.82 3.37
CA LYS A 45 5.32 -1.74 2.05
C LYS A 45 4.48 -0.48 1.86
N ASP A 46 3.86 0.03 2.93
CA ASP A 46 3.01 1.22 2.91
C ASP A 46 3.80 2.54 2.76
N THR A 47 5.13 2.49 2.75
CA THR A 47 5.96 3.69 2.90
C THR A 47 6.21 4.46 1.61
N ASN A 48 6.57 5.75 1.77
CA ASN A 48 7.00 6.63 0.68
C ASN A 48 8.47 6.43 0.24
N GLY A 49 9.10 5.33 0.69
CA GLY A 49 10.50 5.04 0.42
C GLY A 49 11.49 5.67 1.40
N TRP A 50 12.78 5.47 1.11
CA TRP A 50 13.88 5.77 2.01
C TRP A 50 14.35 7.22 1.91
N GLY A 51 14.57 7.84 3.06
CA GLY A 51 15.10 9.20 3.19
C GLY A 51 16.59 9.22 3.52
N GLY A 52 17.31 10.18 2.93
CA GLY A 52 18.72 10.44 3.25
C GLY A 52 19.73 9.48 2.60
N ALA A 53 19.29 8.61 1.69
CA ALA A 53 20.14 7.65 0.99
C ALA A 53 19.72 7.49 -0.48
N PRO A 54 20.68 7.24 -1.40
CA PRO A 54 20.36 6.65 -2.69
C PRO A 54 19.85 5.23 -2.51
N VAL A 55 19.00 4.77 -3.43
CA VAL A 55 18.39 3.44 -3.40
C VAL A 55 18.82 2.59 -4.60
N ASP A 56 18.70 1.27 -4.47
CA ASP A 56 18.91 0.33 -5.56
C ASP A 56 17.67 0.22 -6.48
N ASP A 57 17.69 -0.71 -7.43
CA ASP A 57 16.65 -0.92 -8.44
C ASP A 57 15.31 -1.44 -7.87
N ARG A 58 15.30 -1.81 -6.59
CA ARG A 58 14.11 -2.22 -5.81
C ARG A 58 13.76 -1.21 -4.72
N GLY A 59 14.44 -0.06 -4.67
CA GLY A 59 14.17 0.98 -3.70
C GLY A 59 14.84 0.77 -2.33
N TRP A 60 15.69 -0.24 -2.14
CA TRP A 60 16.39 -0.43 -0.87
C TRP A 60 17.58 0.53 -0.71
N PRO A 61 17.86 1.04 0.50
CA PRO A 61 18.90 2.03 0.70
C PRO A 61 20.29 1.41 0.47
N THR A 62 21.15 2.16 -0.20
CA THR A 62 22.54 1.75 -0.49
C THR A 62 23.56 2.35 0.49
N THR A 63 23.08 3.10 1.48
CA THR A 63 23.86 3.69 2.57
C THR A 63 23.04 3.71 3.86
N ASP A 64 23.61 4.26 4.94
CA ASP A 64 22.84 4.66 6.12
C ASP A 64 21.65 5.52 5.71
N ALA A 65 20.49 5.24 6.30
CA ALA A 65 19.21 5.75 5.83
C ALA A 65 18.18 5.88 6.96
N SER A 66 17.07 6.53 6.66
CA SER A 66 15.90 6.56 7.53
C SER A 66 14.63 6.30 6.73
N ILE A 67 13.57 5.87 7.39
CA ILE A 67 12.28 5.62 6.76
C ILE A 67 11.18 6.05 7.72
N VAL A 68 10.25 6.86 7.23
CA VAL A 68 9.02 7.18 7.95
C VAL A 68 8.04 6.06 7.64
N VAL A 69 7.70 5.27 8.65
CA VAL A 69 6.82 4.11 8.50
C VAL A 69 5.36 4.57 8.43
N PHE A 70 4.96 5.42 9.37
CA PHE A 70 3.65 6.05 9.37
C PHE A 70 3.67 7.41 10.08
N ASP A 71 2.76 8.28 9.66
CA ASP A 71 2.44 9.56 10.30
C ASP A 71 0.92 9.73 10.34
N ASP A 72 0.30 9.14 11.35
CA ASP A 72 -1.15 9.16 11.59
C ASP A 72 -1.58 10.35 12.44
N ARG A 73 -0.74 11.39 12.54
CA ARG A 73 -1.10 12.62 13.24
C ARG A 73 -2.14 13.37 12.41
N VAL A 74 -3.41 13.22 12.82
CA VAL A 74 -4.58 13.83 12.17
C VAL A 74 -4.50 15.35 12.08
N ASN A 75 -3.82 16.00 13.04
CA ASN A 75 -3.49 17.41 12.95
C ASN A 75 -2.03 17.64 13.29
N MET A 76 -1.39 18.56 12.58
CA MET A 76 -0.05 19.00 12.96
C MET A 76 -0.11 19.62 14.36
N PRO A 77 0.92 19.44 15.22
CA PRO A 77 0.87 19.85 16.63
C PRO A 77 0.49 21.32 16.87
N TRP A 78 0.66 22.19 15.87
CA TRP A 78 0.39 23.63 15.93
C TRP A 78 -1.00 24.07 15.44
N ASN A 79 -1.82 23.16 14.92
CA ASN A 79 -3.13 23.48 14.33
C ASN A 79 -4.32 23.22 15.29
N GLY A 80 -4.06 22.91 16.57
CA GLY A 80 -5.08 22.70 17.62
C GLY A 80 -5.63 21.26 17.71
N PRO A 81 -6.46 20.94 18.72
CA PRO A 81 -7.05 19.60 18.87
C PRO A 81 -8.15 19.35 17.83
N ASP A 82 -8.23 18.12 17.31
CA ASP A 82 -9.32 17.68 16.44
C ASP A 82 -10.59 17.37 17.27
N PRO A 83 -11.75 17.99 16.97
CA PRO A 83 -12.99 17.72 17.67
C PRO A 83 -13.57 16.30 17.45
N ASN A 84 -13.08 15.52 16.47
CA ASN A 84 -13.65 14.22 16.08
C ASN A 84 -12.64 13.04 16.06
N ALA A 85 -11.38 13.21 16.47
CA ALA A 85 -10.35 12.19 16.28
C ALA A 85 -10.59 10.93 17.13
N ALA A 86 -10.97 9.83 16.46
CA ALA A 86 -10.66 8.50 16.96
C ALA A 86 -9.17 8.24 16.65
N ILE A 87 -8.36 8.06 17.69
CA ILE A 87 -6.93 7.75 17.54
C ILE A 87 -6.83 6.34 16.92
N PRO A 88 -6.22 6.19 15.72
CA PRO A 88 -6.01 4.87 15.14
C PRO A 88 -5.15 4.01 16.08
N GLN A 89 -5.50 2.73 16.19
CA GLN A 89 -4.78 1.78 17.05
C GLN A 89 -3.58 1.23 16.31
N VAL A 90 -2.48 1.98 16.29
CA VAL A 90 -1.20 1.61 15.67
C VAL A 90 -0.09 1.36 16.71
N SER A 91 -0.44 1.35 17.99
CA SER A 91 0.49 0.99 19.06
C SER A 91 0.64 -0.52 19.19
N GLY A 92 1.81 -0.97 19.66
CA GLY A 92 2.08 -2.37 19.94
C GLY A 92 3.51 -2.75 19.58
N ASP A 93 3.79 -4.04 19.67
CA ASP A 93 5.09 -4.61 19.37
C ASP A 93 5.13 -5.00 17.89
N TYR A 94 5.95 -4.30 17.12
CA TYR A 94 6.23 -4.62 15.74
C TYR A 94 7.49 -5.47 15.66
N HIS A 95 7.52 -6.42 14.74
CA HIS A 95 8.68 -7.30 14.53
C HIS A 95 9.46 -6.87 13.28
N LEU A 96 10.66 -6.34 13.50
CA LEU A 96 11.57 -5.91 12.46
C LEU A 96 12.47 -7.07 12.04
N SER A 97 12.62 -7.30 10.74
CA SER A 97 13.66 -8.13 10.16
C SER A 97 14.23 -7.49 8.90
N PHE A 98 15.52 -7.72 8.62
CA PHE A 98 16.12 -7.29 7.36
C PHE A 98 17.39 -8.06 7.02
N THR A 99 17.71 -8.11 5.72
CA THR A 99 18.99 -8.60 5.23
C THR A 99 20.08 -7.53 5.41
N GLY A 100 21.15 -7.90 6.10
CA GLY A 100 22.29 -7.06 6.45
C GLY A 100 22.40 -6.80 7.95
N GLN A 101 23.34 -5.92 8.30
CA GLN A 101 23.60 -5.49 9.67
C GLN A 101 23.47 -3.98 9.78
N ALA A 102 22.82 -3.48 10.82
CA ALA A 102 22.78 -2.06 11.13
C ALA A 102 22.61 -1.85 12.64
N LYS A 103 22.89 -0.64 13.11
CA LYS A 103 22.35 -0.14 14.38
C LYS A 103 21.02 0.55 14.09
N VAL A 104 19.93 -0.04 14.60
CA VAL A 104 18.58 0.49 14.44
C VAL A 104 18.25 1.44 15.59
N GLY A 105 17.72 2.61 15.24
CA GLY A 105 17.10 3.54 16.17
C GLY A 105 15.70 3.88 15.71
N ALA A 106 14.88 4.43 16.61
CA ALA A 106 13.53 4.86 16.30
C ALA A 106 13.23 6.23 16.91
N TYR A 107 12.35 6.97 16.24
CA TYR A 107 11.62 8.09 16.83
C TYR A 107 10.15 7.71 16.93
N GLY A 108 9.56 7.90 18.12
CA GLY A 108 8.17 7.51 18.41
C GLY A 108 8.01 6.07 18.91
N ALA A 109 9.10 5.31 19.05
CA ALA A 109 9.11 3.93 19.56
C ALA A 109 10.43 3.61 20.25
N ASP A 110 10.45 2.51 21.01
CA ASP A 110 11.67 1.90 21.57
C ASP A 110 12.09 0.70 20.72
N VAL A 111 13.39 0.59 20.40
CA VAL A 111 13.96 -0.59 19.73
C VAL A 111 14.57 -1.51 20.78
N GLN A 112 14.14 -2.76 20.80
CA GLN A 112 14.53 -3.76 21.78
C GLN A 112 15.00 -5.05 21.10
N ASN A 113 15.70 -5.90 21.85
CA ASN A 113 16.10 -7.25 21.43
C ASN A 113 16.80 -7.35 20.07
N GLN A 114 17.49 -6.29 19.63
CA GLN A 114 18.17 -6.31 18.34
C GLN A 114 19.27 -7.38 18.31
N ALA A 115 19.22 -8.28 17.33
CA ALA A 115 20.20 -9.35 17.15
C ALA A 115 20.56 -9.49 15.67
N TYR A 116 21.83 -9.79 15.38
CA TYR A 116 22.31 -10.06 14.03
C TYR A 116 22.84 -11.49 13.96
N ASP A 117 22.36 -12.26 12.98
CA ASP A 117 22.86 -13.59 12.63
C ASP A 117 23.75 -13.51 11.38
N PRO A 118 25.07 -13.70 11.51
CA PRO A 118 25.99 -13.67 10.37
C PRO A 118 25.85 -14.88 9.44
N THR A 119 25.19 -15.95 9.86
CA THR A 119 24.97 -17.16 9.04
C THR A 119 23.92 -16.91 7.96
N THR A 120 22.86 -16.22 8.33
CA THR A 120 21.73 -15.87 7.45
C THR A 120 21.83 -14.44 6.93
N ASN A 121 22.82 -13.67 7.38
CA ASN A 121 22.96 -12.24 7.10
C ASN A 121 21.67 -11.46 7.44
N THR A 122 21.04 -11.79 8.57
CA THR A 122 19.75 -11.23 8.96
C THR A 122 19.87 -10.52 10.31
N THR A 123 19.32 -9.31 10.40
CA THR A 123 19.11 -8.62 11.68
C THR A 123 17.62 -8.65 12.02
N THR A 124 17.30 -8.92 13.29
CA THR A 124 15.95 -8.80 13.84
C THR A 124 15.92 -7.84 15.03
N ALA A 125 14.75 -7.26 15.32
CA ALA A 125 14.50 -6.47 16.52
C ALA A 125 13.00 -6.35 16.80
N ASP A 126 12.64 -6.00 18.04
CA ASP A 126 11.29 -5.56 18.37
C ASP A 126 11.23 -4.03 18.38
N VAL A 127 10.24 -3.46 17.71
CA VAL A 127 9.97 -2.01 17.69
C VAL A 127 8.67 -1.76 18.46
N VAL A 128 8.79 -1.25 19.67
CA VAL A 128 7.68 -1.06 20.61
C VAL A 128 7.11 0.34 20.46
N VAL A 129 5.96 0.44 19.80
CA VAL A 129 5.21 1.71 19.65
C VAL A 129 4.30 1.88 20.88
N PRO A 130 4.48 2.93 21.71
CA PRO A 130 3.69 3.13 22.90
C PRO A 130 2.23 3.44 22.57
N SER A 131 1.33 3.21 23.53
CA SER A 131 -0.09 3.58 23.40
C SER A 131 -0.24 5.07 23.06
N GLY A 132 -1.06 5.36 22.04
CA GLY A 132 -1.23 6.72 21.52
C GLY A 132 -0.08 7.23 20.65
N GLY A 133 0.92 6.40 20.35
CA GLY A 133 1.93 6.67 19.33
C GLY A 133 1.26 6.79 17.95
N LEU A 134 1.51 7.89 17.25
CA LEU A 134 0.92 8.22 15.94
C LEU A 134 1.97 8.52 14.88
N PHE A 135 3.25 8.36 15.21
CA PHE A 135 4.34 8.62 14.29
C PHE A 135 5.47 7.65 14.59
N LEU A 136 5.96 6.98 13.55
CA LEU A 136 7.10 6.10 13.63
C LEU A 136 8.08 6.41 12.50
N GLN A 137 9.32 6.70 12.88
CA GLN A 137 10.45 6.77 11.96
C GLN A 137 11.56 5.86 12.46
N LEU A 138 12.12 5.06 11.56
CA LEU A 138 13.27 4.21 11.83
C LEU A 138 14.53 4.81 11.22
N PHE A 139 15.66 4.61 11.90
CA PHE A 139 16.99 5.03 11.47
C PHE A 139 17.91 3.82 11.43
N PHE A 140 18.65 3.68 10.33
CA PHE A 140 19.60 2.61 10.10
C PHE A 140 20.98 3.24 9.91
N SER A 141 21.87 2.98 10.87
CA SER A 141 23.21 3.54 10.89
C SER A 141 24.27 2.45 10.95
N SER A 142 25.48 2.74 10.49
CA SER A 142 26.56 1.74 10.39
C SER A 142 26.11 0.50 9.60
N THR A 143 25.37 0.73 8.52
CA THR A 143 24.76 -0.31 7.69
C THR A 143 25.82 -1.15 6.97
N GLN A 144 25.63 -2.46 6.88
CA GLN A 144 26.44 -3.38 6.08
C GLN A 144 25.50 -4.33 5.36
N ARG A 145 25.49 -4.30 4.02
CA ARG A 145 24.54 -5.08 3.22
C ARG A 145 24.85 -6.58 3.26
N THR A 146 26.12 -6.92 3.21
CA THR A 146 26.64 -8.27 3.49
C THR A 146 27.73 -8.21 4.57
N PRO A 147 28.10 -9.34 5.21
CA PRO A 147 29.09 -9.34 6.28
C PRO A 147 30.49 -8.88 5.85
N SER A 148 30.76 -8.91 4.54
CA SER A 148 32.03 -8.50 3.93
C SER A 148 32.01 -7.10 3.35
N ASP A 149 30.85 -6.46 3.24
CA ASP A 149 30.75 -5.13 2.64
C ASP A 149 31.28 -4.06 3.60
N PRO A 150 31.79 -2.93 3.06
CA PRO A 150 32.13 -1.78 3.88
C PRO A 150 30.93 -1.29 4.71
N VAL A 151 31.22 -0.75 5.89
CA VAL A 151 30.24 0.03 6.68
C VAL A 151 29.74 1.21 5.84
N GLY A 152 28.43 1.44 5.89
CA GLY A 152 27.71 2.40 5.06
C GLY A 152 27.24 1.85 3.71
N SER A 153 27.11 0.53 3.55
CA SER A 153 26.66 -0.12 2.29
C SER A 153 25.16 -0.39 2.21
N GLY A 154 24.39 0.09 3.19
CA GLY A 154 22.94 -0.05 3.24
C GLY A 154 22.46 -1.41 3.73
N VAL A 155 21.16 -1.63 3.60
CA VAL A 155 20.45 -2.86 3.96
C VAL A 155 19.38 -3.14 2.91
N SER A 156 18.80 -4.33 2.92
CA SER A 156 17.73 -4.70 1.99
C SER A 156 16.72 -5.63 2.66
N ASP A 157 15.59 -5.85 2.00
CA ASP A 157 14.58 -6.81 2.42
C ASP A 157 14.08 -6.51 3.84
N VAL A 158 13.80 -5.23 4.10
CA VAL A 158 13.36 -4.75 5.41
C VAL A 158 11.87 -4.99 5.54
N HIS A 159 11.48 -5.72 6.58
CA HIS A 159 10.11 -5.99 6.94
C HIS A 159 9.83 -5.48 8.34
N LEU A 160 8.68 -4.84 8.54
CA LEU A 160 8.19 -4.44 9.85
C LEU A 160 6.77 -4.96 10.03
N ILE A 161 6.68 -6.17 10.58
CA ILE A 161 5.42 -6.88 10.76
C ILE A 161 4.61 -6.22 11.88
N ARG A 162 3.37 -5.84 11.56
CA ARG A 162 2.44 -5.18 12.49
C ARG A 162 2.14 -6.03 13.73
N PRO A 163 1.73 -5.41 14.85
CA PRO A 163 1.30 -6.12 16.04
C PRO A 163 0.13 -7.07 15.77
N GLY A 164 0.16 -8.25 16.39
CA GLY A 164 -0.90 -9.26 16.27
C GLY A 164 -0.72 -10.23 15.09
N TYR A 165 0.38 -10.15 14.36
CA TYR A 165 0.76 -11.10 13.31
C TYR A 165 2.03 -11.86 13.71
N ASP A 166 2.18 -13.08 13.19
CA ASP A 166 3.39 -13.87 13.36
C ASP A 166 4.58 -13.17 12.65
N PRO A 167 5.78 -13.05 13.28
CA PRO A 167 6.94 -12.43 12.63
C PRO A 167 7.34 -13.05 11.29
N ASP A 168 7.06 -14.33 11.08
CA ASP A 168 7.36 -15.08 9.85
C ASP A 168 6.10 -15.25 8.96
N THR A 169 5.08 -14.41 9.17
CA THR A 169 3.82 -14.47 8.42
C THR A 169 4.01 -14.24 6.92
N THR A 170 3.23 -14.96 6.12
CA THR A 170 3.11 -14.73 4.67
C THR A 170 1.83 -13.98 4.30
N GLN A 171 1.04 -13.57 5.29
CA GLN A 171 -0.18 -12.79 5.07
C GLN A 171 0.18 -11.39 4.58
N LEU A 172 -0.37 -10.99 3.43
CA LEU A 172 -0.06 -9.70 2.82
C LEU A 172 -0.87 -8.54 3.41
N PHE A 173 -2.17 -8.73 3.63
CA PHE A 173 -3.10 -7.67 4.04
C PHE A 173 -3.59 -7.86 5.45
N THR A 174 -3.84 -6.77 6.18
CA THR A 174 -4.33 -6.85 7.56
C THR A 174 -5.72 -7.49 7.61
N ASN A 175 -6.01 -8.20 8.71
CA ASN A 175 -7.34 -8.75 9.01
C ASN A 175 -8.41 -7.64 9.04
N GLN A 176 -8.06 -6.47 9.58
CA GLN A 176 -8.95 -5.32 9.67
C GLN A 176 -9.33 -4.80 8.28
N TYR A 177 -8.35 -4.68 7.38
CA TYR A 177 -8.58 -4.26 6.01
C TYR A 177 -9.43 -5.27 5.24
N LEU A 178 -9.11 -6.56 5.33
CA LEU A 178 -9.90 -7.62 4.69
C LEU A 178 -11.34 -7.64 5.19
N ALA A 179 -11.56 -7.53 6.50
CA ALA A 179 -12.89 -7.46 7.09
C ALA A 179 -13.68 -6.23 6.63
N ALA A 180 -13.00 -5.08 6.46
CA ALA A 180 -13.64 -3.87 5.95
C ALA A 180 -14.10 -4.00 4.49
N LEU A 181 -13.51 -4.92 3.71
CA LEU A 181 -13.85 -5.16 2.32
C LEU A 181 -14.99 -6.17 2.12
N GLU A 182 -15.30 -7.01 3.12
CA GLU A 182 -16.36 -8.04 3.03
C GLU A 182 -17.72 -7.56 2.46
N PRO A 183 -18.20 -6.33 2.74
CA PRO A 183 -19.48 -5.87 2.21
C PRO A 183 -19.50 -5.57 0.71
N PHE A 184 -18.33 -5.51 0.06
CA PHE A 184 -18.18 -5.06 -1.32
C PHE A 184 -17.88 -6.22 -2.24
N ALA A 185 -18.38 -6.13 -3.47
CA ALA A 185 -18.18 -7.18 -4.48
C ALA A 185 -17.31 -6.71 -5.66
N ALA A 186 -16.96 -5.42 -5.70
CA ALA A 186 -16.00 -4.88 -6.64
C ALA A 186 -15.10 -3.84 -5.96
N LEU A 187 -13.81 -3.87 -6.30
CA LEU A 187 -12.79 -2.93 -5.83
C LEU A 187 -12.33 -2.08 -6.99
N ARG A 188 -12.57 -0.77 -6.93
CA ARG A 188 -12.01 0.20 -7.87
C ARG A 188 -10.64 0.64 -7.39
N THR A 189 -9.60 0.46 -8.20
CA THR A 189 -8.19 0.57 -7.78
C THR A 189 -7.45 1.77 -8.34
N MET A 190 -8.16 2.77 -8.85
CA MET A 190 -7.50 3.92 -9.50
C MET A 190 -6.61 4.70 -8.53
N ASP A 191 -7.05 4.89 -7.29
CA ASP A 191 -6.27 5.59 -6.27
C ASP A 191 -5.18 4.69 -5.69
N ALA A 192 -5.44 3.38 -5.55
CA ALA A 192 -4.42 2.42 -5.13
C ALA A 192 -3.22 2.33 -6.07
N THR A 193 -3.36 2.77 -7.32
CA THR A 193 -2.32 2.68 -8.37
C THR A 193 -1.86 4.04 -8.90
N ASP A 194 -2.38 5.14 -8.32
CA ASP A 194 -2.22 6.52 -8.82
C ASP A 194 -2.45 6.67 -10.34
N THR A 195 -3.28 5.82 -10.94
CA THR A 195 -3.46 5.76 -12.40
C THR A 195 -4.11 7.01 -12.98
N ASN A 196 -4.84 7.79 -12.16
CA ASN A 196 -5.39 9.08 -12.57
C ASN A 196 -4.31 10.13 -12.84
N ASP A 197 -3.14 10.04 -12.18
CA ASP A 197 -2.12 11.09 -12.23
C ASP A 197 -1.19 10.98 -13.45
N TYR A 198 -1.25 9.85 -14.17
CA TYR A 198 -0.39 9.54 -15.32
C TYR A 198 -1.15 9.48 -16.66
N GLY A 199 -2.39 9.99 -16.69
CA GLY A 199 -3.22 10.03 -17.89
C GLY A 199 -2.74 11.05 -18.95
N PRO A 200 -3.03 10.81 -20.24
CA PRO A 200 -2.61 11.68 -21.35
C PRO A 200 -3.18 13.11 -21.27
N GLU A 201 -4.22 13.31 -20.45
CA GLU A 201 -4.91 14.59 -20.28
C GLU A 201 -4.24 15.51 -19.25
N TRP A 202 -3.40 14.98 -18.34
CA TRP A 202 -2.93 15.72 -17.16
C TRP A 202 -1.43 15.98 -17.13
N VAL A 203 -0.58 15.08 -17.66
CA VAL A 203 0.87 15.31 -17.72
C VAL A 203 1.44 14.60 -18.94
N GLY A 204 2.08 15.33 -19.85
CA GLY A 204 2.49 14.87 -21.18
C GLY A 204 3.59 13.80 -21.26
N GLN A 205 3.60 12.80 -20.38
CA GLN A 205 4.43 11.59 -20.50
C GLN A 205 3.62 10.36 -20.09
N PRO A 206 3.16 9.51 -21.02
CA PRO A 206 2.52 8.26 -20.66
C PRO A 206 3.48 7.38 -19.86
N LEU A 207 2.97 6.76 -18.78
CA LEU A 207 3.73 5.80 -17.99
C LEU A 207 4.14 4.60 -18.84
N ASN A 208 5.40 4.16 -18.75
CA ASN A 208 5.80 2.85 -19.24
C ASN A 208 5.43 1.77 -18.21
N TRP A 209 4.98 0.61 -18.70
CA TRP A 209 4.64 -0.53 -17.83
C TRP A 209 5.77 -0.95 -16.88
N SER A 210 7.02 -0.72 -17.25
CA SER A 210 8.19 -1.02 -16.42
C SER A 210 8.39 -0.06 -15.24
N GLN A 211 7.70 1.07 -15.19
CA GLN A 211 7.83 2.08 -14.13
C GLN A 211 6.88 1.81 -12.95
N ARG A 212 5.99 0.82 -13.04
CA ARG A 212 5.12 0.41 -11.92
C ARG A 212 5.91 -0.27 -10.80
N HIS A 213 5.37 -0.25 -9.60
CA HIS A 213 5.88 -1.11 -8.53
C HIS A 213 5.60 -2.59 -8.77
N LEU A 214 6.52 -3.41 -8.25
CA LEU A 214 6.48 -4.86 -8.18
C LEU A 214 6.38 -5.28 -6.70
N PRO A 215 5.82 -6.47 -6.39
CA PRO A 215 5.71 -6.95 -5.01
C PRO A 215 7.03 -7.06 -4.23
N THR A 216 8.16 -7.05 -4.94
CA THR A 216 9.53 -7.19 -4.41
C THR A 216 10.24 -5.86 -4.17
N ASP A 217 9.59 -4.74 -4.49
CA ASP A 217 10.15 -3.42 -4.20
C ASP A 217 9.93 -3.06 -2.73
N SER A 218 10.72 -2.12 -2.23
CA SER A 218 10.75 -1.72 -0.83
C SER A 218 9.47 -1.08 -0.30
N GLY A 219 8.64 -0.53 -1.18
CA GLY A 219 7.43 0.20 -0.81
C GLY A 219 6.63 0.60 -2.05
N VAL A 220 5.55 1.35 -1.82
CA VAL A 220 4.59 1.77 -2.87
C VAL A 220 4.62 3.26 -3.20
N GLY A 221 5.40 4.08 -2.48
CA GLY A 221 5.54 5.50 -2.83
C GLY A 221 6.57 5.77 -3.93
N PRO A 222 6.69 7.03 -4.40
CA PRO A 222 7.46 7.41 -5.60
C PRO A 222 8.97 7.44 -5.35
N GLY A 223 9.56 6.36 -4.84
CA GLY A 223 10.91 6.28 -4.32
C GLY A 223 12.03 6.73 -5.28
N GLY A 224 13.28 6.71 -4.79
CA GLY A 224 14.45 7.09 -5.59
C GLY A 224 14.85 6.09 -6.68
N ASP A 225 14.09 5.01 -6.88
CA ASP A 225 14.34 3.89 -7.79
C ASP A 225 13.77 4.10 -9.21
N GLY A 226 13.09 5.23 -9.42
CA GLY A 226 12.48 5.58 -10.71
C GLY A 226 11.14 4.92 -10.97
N ARG A 227 10.56 4.25 -9.96
CA ARG A 227 9.17 3.78 -10.00
C ARG A 227 8.21 4.94 -9.72
N VAL A 228 6.99 4.80 -10.22
CA VAL A 228 5.88 5.69 -9.84
C VAL A 228 5.15 5.13 -8.63
N ALA A 229 4.57 6.03 -7.85
CA ALA A 229 3.75 5.67 -6.71
C ALA A 229 2.56 4.78 -7.13
N GLY A 230 2.11 3.96 -6.19
CA GLY A 230 1.00 3.03 -6.34
C GLY A 230 1.38 1.59 -5.99
N ALA A 231 0.39 0.85 -5.47
CA ALA A 231 0.50 -0.58 -5.21
C ALA A 231 0.74 -1.36 -6.50
N SER A 232 1.40 -2.51 -6.38
CA SER A 232 1.61 -3.40 -7.52
C SER A 232 0.29 -4.03 -7.98
N TRP A 233 0.14 -4.23 -9.30
CA TRP A 233 -1.02 -4.93 -9.85
C TRP A 233 -1.12 -6.37 -9.33
N GLU A 234 0.02 -7.02 -9.08
CA GLU A 234 0.09 -8.36 -8.52
C GLU A 234 -0.49 -8.41 -7.10
N ASP A 235 -0.19 -7.42 -6.24
CA ASP A 235 -0.78 -7.34 -4.90
C ASP A 235 -2.30 -7.09 -4.98
N LEU A 236 -2.75 -6.22 -5.90
CA LEU A 236 -4.19 -5.96 -6.10
C LEU A 236 -4.95 -7.19 -6.62
N ILE A 237 -4.35 -7.96 -7.53
CA ILE A 237 -4.89 -9.25 -8.00
C ILE A 237 -4.98 -10.23 -6.83
N GLN A 238 -3.95 -10.28 -5.98
CA GLN A 238 -3.95 -11.13 -4.79
C GLN A 238 -5.04 -10.71 -3.79
N LEU A 239 -5.26 -9.40 -3.60
CA LEU A 239 -6.34 -8.88 -2.76
C LEU A 239 -7.71 -9.32 -3.28
N ALA A 240 -7.96 -9.17 -4.58
CA ALA A 240 -9.21 -9.56 -5.20
C ALA A 240 -9.47 -11.07 -5.11
N ASN A 241 -8.42 -11.88 -5.32
CA ASN A 241 -8.50 -13.33 -5.14
C ASN A 241 -8.85 -13.71 -3.70
N GLN A 242 -8.25 -13.02 -2.71
CA GLN A 242 -8.44 -13.29 -1.29
C GLN A 242 -9.82 -12.84 -0.78
N THR A 243 -10.37 -11.75 -1.33
CA THR A 243 -11.66 -11.17 -0.93
C THR A 243 -12.83 -11.62 -1.81
N HIS A 244 -12.56 -12.38 -2.88
CA HIS A 244 -13.55 -12.80 -3.87
C HIS A 244 -14.30 -11.63 -4.53
N THR A 245 -13.58 -10.54 -4.82
CA THR A 245 -14.13 -9.34 -5.46
C THR A 245 -13.65 -9.19 -6.90
N ASP A 246 -14.41 -8.49 -7.73
CA ASP A 246 -13.96 -8.07 -9.05
C ASP A 246 -13.05 -6.82 -8.97
N LEU A 247 -11.95 -6.79 -9.72
CA LEU A 247 -11.16 -5.56 -9.89
C LEU A 247 -11.78 -4.68 -10.98
N TRP A 248 -11.96 -3.40 -10.66
CA TRP A 248 -12.34 -2.36 -11.59
C TRP A 248 -11.20 -1.32 -11.70
N ILE A 249 -10.70 -1.14 -12.93
CA ILE A 249 -9.74 -0.10 -13.32
C ILE A 249 -10.50 1.03 -14.01
#